data_AF-A0A4U0N6U3-F1
#
_entry.id   AF-A0A4U0N6U3-F1
#
_cell.length_a   1.000
_cell.length_b   1.000
_cell.length_c   1.000
_cell.angle_alpha   90.00
_cell.angle_beta   90.00
_cell.angle_gamma   90.00
#
_symmetry.space_group_name_H-M   'P 1'
#
loop_
_entity.id
_entity.type
_entity.pdbx_description
1 polymer ?
#
loop_
_entity_poly.entity_id
_entity_poly.type
_entity_poly.pdbx_seq_one_letter_code
_entity_poly.pdbx_strand_id
1 'polypeptide(L)'
;MLFARRADWKATKPDNLHEPVTSTKGVKVHYTGTRFEPFLEVHALCAMRVKEIQREHMEGKGDSEIDYNLLVCRHGVVFEGRGWREQNAANGNRELNRAHHAVCAPTGSGGYTDVPEKMVRGIQDAIAYLRRHGAGWEIAGHRDGYATQCPGDLLYGHVLNGSLDPGVLWDGGNHIVRGGETLGRISVRYNVPSDYIILANPDDLDASGKVKDGMKLWIPARGVPLKGADPTPGDDATEFQPFPGAKWFHEEPSSPIITAMGERLVAEGCSEYAKGPGPQWSEADRASYAKWQRKLGYAGAKADGWPGETSWEQLRVPYVGQKPGDFEEFPGDAWFHDQPKSRIITAMGKRLVEEGCGHYSKGPGPQWTEADRHSYAVWQRKLGFNGSKADGWPGEYSWDRLQVPEDDD
;
A
#
# COMPACT_ATOMS: atom_id res chain seq x y z
N MET A 1 11.21 -9.62 -9.46
CA MET A 1 10.12 -8.87 -8.81
C MET A 1 10.57 -8.32 -7.48
N LEU A 2 9.97 -7.21 -7.06
CA LEU A 2 10.09 -6.69 -5.70
C LEU A 2 9.18 -7.51 -4.79
N PHE A 3 9.74 -8.12 -3.75
CA PHE A 3 9.03 -9.09 -2.93
C PHE A 3 9.37 -8.95 -1.46
N ALA A 4 8.37 -8.58 -0.65
CA ALA A 4 8.46 -8.52 0.80
C ALA A 4 8.00 -9.86 1.39
N ARG A 5 8.94 -10.60 1.96
CA ARG A 5 8.67 -11.81 2.72
C ARG A 5 7.93 -11.45 4.01
N ARG A 6 7.34 -12.46 4.62
CA ARG A 6 6.68 -12.34 5.92
C ARG A 6 7.53 -11.67 7.01
N ALA A 7 8.83 -11.94 7.02
CA ALA A 7 9.75 -11.32 7.98
C ALA A 7 9.90 -9.81 7.75
N ASP A 8 9.88 -9.37 6.50
CA ASP A 8 10.16 -7.98 6.09
C ASP A 8 9.05 -7.02 6.54
N TRP A 9 7.81 -7.51 6.64
CA TRP A 9 6.66 -6.76 7.15
C TRP A 9 6.23 -7.16 8.58
N LYS A 10 7.07 -7.95 9.28
CA LYS A 10 6.85 -8.39 10.67
C LYS A 10 5.52 -9.12 10.87
N ALA A 11 5.23 -10.07 9.99
CA ALA A 11 4.00 -10.85 10.02
C ALA A 11 3.78 -11.59 11.35
N THR A 12 2.57 -11.48 11.91
CA THR A 12 2.12 -12.33 13.01
C THR A 12 2.08 -13.78 12.55
N LYS A 13 2.46 -14.72 13.42
CA LYS A 13 2.39 -16.15 13.09
C LYS A 13 0.93 -16.60 12.98
N PRO A 14 0.61 -17.58 12.12
CA PRO A 14 -0.73 -18.13 12.07
C PRO A 14 -1.08 -18.86 13.37
N ASP A 15 -2.34 -18.78 13.78
CA ASP A 15 -2.85 -19.46 14.98
C ASP A 15 -2.90 -20.98 14.80
N ASN A 16 -3.02 -21.45 13.55
CA ASN A 16 -3.09 -22.86 13.17
C ASN A 16 -2.39 -23.11 11.83
N LEU A 17 -2.03 -24.37 11.55
CA LEU A 17 -1.52 -24.76 10.24
C LEU A 17 -2.62 -24.70 9.17
N HIS A 18 -2.28 -24.20 8.00
CA HIS A 18 -3.17 -24.15 6.85
C HIS A 18 -3.08 -25.42 5.99
N GLU A 19 -4.13 -25.70 5.22
CA GLU A 19 -4.11 -26.81 4.28
C GLU A 19 -3.13 -26.57 3.14
N PRO A 20 -2.32 -27.56 2.73
CA PRO A 20 -1.37 -27.39 1.65
C PRO A 20 -2.07 -27.33 0.28
N VAL A 21 -1.50 -26.51 -0.61
CA VAL A 21 -1.87 -26.38 -2.02
C VAL A 21 -0.59 -26.49 -2.85
N THR A 22 -0.62 -27.36 -3.86
CA THR A 22 0.51 -27.58 -4.79
C THR A 22 0.15 -27.28 -6.24
N SER A 23 -1.13 -27.12 -6.55
CA SER A 23 -1.62 -26.69 -7.86
C SER A 23 -3.02 -26.09 -7.73
N THR A 24 -3.31 -25.09 -8.56
CA THR A 24 -4.61 -24.42 -8.67
C THR A 24 -4.98 -24.27 -10.14
N LYS A 25 -6.25 -23.98 -10.44
CA LYS A 25 -6.68 -23.60 -11.80
C LYS A 25 -6.09 -22.26 -12.25
N GLY A 26 -5.74 -21.41 -11.28
CA GLY A 26 -5.07 -20.14 -11.50
C GLY A 26 -5.16 -19.22 -10.29
N VAL A 27 -5.46 -17.95 -10.55
CA VAL A 27 -5.48 -16.86 -9.56
C VAL A 27 -6.82 -16.11 -9.59
N LYS A 28 -7.32 -15.78 -8.40
CA LYS A 28 -8.39 -14.78 -8.22
C LYS A 28 -7.82 -13.51 -7.61
N VAL A 29 -8.12 -12.37 -8.22
CA VAL A 29 -7.77 -11.06 -7.67
C VAL A 29 -8.84 -10.54 -6.73
N HIS A 30 -8.38 -9.86 -5.68
CA HIS A 30 -9.19 -9.30 -4.60
C HIS A 30 -8.84 -7.82 -4.37
N TYR A 31 -9.76 -7.11 -3.73
CA TYR A 31 -9.50 -5.81 -3.11
C TYR A 31 -9.78 -5.86 -1.61
N THR A 32 -9.45 -4.82 -0.84
CA THR A 32 -9.84 -4.76 0.58
C THR A 32 -11.30 -4.37 0.78
N GLY A 33 -11.90 -3.66 -0.18
CA GLY A 33 -13.34 -3.33 -0.20
C GLY A 33 -13.81 -2.28 0.82
N THR A 34 -13.05 -2.03 1.88
CA THR A 34 -13.24 -0.89 2.80
C THR A 34 -12.66 0.40 2.23
N ARG A 35 -13.12 1.57 2.72
CA ARG A 35 -12.51 2.86 2.33
C ARG A 35 -11.01 2.81 2.62
N PHE A 36 -10.20 3.18 1.64
CA PHE A 36 -8.75 3.11 1.68
C PHE A 36 -8.18 4.53 1.61
N GLU A 37 -7.82 5.09 2.76
CA GLU A 37 -7.40 6.49 2.91
C GLU A 37 -6.01 6.81 2.31
N PRO A 38 -5.72 8.09 2.00
CA PRO A 38 -4.54 8.52 1.25
C PRO A 38 -3.16 8.32 1.90
N PHE A 39 -3.08 7.70 3.09
CA PHE A 39 -1.85 7.51 3.84
C PHE A 39 -0.88 6.48 3.24
N LEU A 40 -1.14 5.94 2.05
CA LEU A 40 -0.39 4.81 1.48
C LEU A 40 0.35 5.12 0.18
N GLU A 41 0.62 6.39 -0.09
CA GLU A 41 1.50 6.79 -1.19
C GLU A 41 2.98 6.63 -0.85
N VAL A 42 3.32 6.43 0.43
CA VAL A 42 4.66 6.06 0.88
C VAL A 42 4.75 4.54 0.89
N HIS A 43 5.74 3.96 0.20
CA HIS A 43 5.90 2.51 0.22
C HIS A 43 6.11 1.97 1.66
N ALA A 44 6.67 2.79 2.56
CA ALA A 44 6.90 2.45 3.97
C ALA A 44 5.67 2.01 4.70
N LEU A 45 4.56 2.65 4.38
CA LEU A 45 3.30 2.43 5.03
C LEU A 45 2.62 1.17 4.45
N CYS A 46 3.07 0.65 3.31
CA CYS A 46 2.50 -0.57 2.73
C CYS A 46 2.72 -1.80 3.61
N ALA A 47 3.89 -1.93 4.25
CA ALA A 47 4.13 -3.02 5.20
C ALA A 47 3.19 -2.91 6.41
N MET A 48 3.01 -1.69 6.95
CA MET A 48 2.06 -1.43 8.03
C MET A 48 0.63 -1.78 7.61
N ARG A 49 0.21 -1.41 6.39
CA ARG A 49 -1.13 -1.75 5.89
C ARG A 49 -1.33 -3.25 5.72
N VAL A 50 -0.33 -3.98 5.21
CA VAL A 50 -0.41 -5.44 5.09
C VAL A 50 -0.53 -6.08 6.47
N LYS A 51 0.23 -5.58 7.46
CA LYS A 51 0.10 -5.99 8.86
C LYS A 51 -1.29 -5.67 9.42
N GLU A 52 -1.83 -4.50 9.11
CA GLU A 52 -3.19 -4.11 9.52
C GLU A 52 -4.27 -5.02 8.90
N ILE A 53 -4.13 -5.39 7.62
CA ILE A 53 -5.03 -6.35 6.96
C ILE A 53 -4.94 -7.72 7.63
N GLN A 54 -3.73 -8.18 7.97
CA GLN A 54 -3.57 -9.43 8.74
C GLN A 54 -4.30 -9.32 10.08
N ARG A 55 -4.13 -8.21 10.79
CA ARG A 55 -4.74 -7.98 12.09
C ARG A 55 -6.27 -7.89 12.01
N GLU A 56 -6.81 -7.26 10.98
CA GLU A 56 -8.26 -7.23 10.68
C GLU A 56 -8.82 -8.65 10.51
N HIS A 57 -8.11 -9.51 9.78
CA HIS A 57 -8.51 -10.90 9.58
C HIS A 57 -8.44 -11.71 10.87
N MET A 58 -7.38 -11.58 11.65
CA MET A 58 -7.21 -12.35 12.88
C MET A 58 -8.13 -11.87 14.01
N GLU A 59 -8.10 -10.58 14.33
CA GLU A 59 -8.86 -10.03 15.45
C GLU A 59 -10.32 -9.76 15.06
N GLY A 60 -10.54 -9.09 13.93
CA GLY A 60 -11.88 -8.73 13.46
C GLY A 60 -12.68 -9.95 12.99
N LYS A 61 -12.16 -10.68 12.00
CA LYS A 61 -12.88 -11.82 11.39
C LYS A 61 -12.71 -13.14 12.13
N GLY A 62 -11.57 -13.36 12.79
CA GLY A 62 -11.28 -14.59 13.55
C GLY A 62 -10.63 -15.66 12.70
N ASP A 63 -10.08 -15.24 11.56
CA ASP A 63 -9.31 -16.09 10.70
C ASP A 63 -7.97 -16.39 11.39
N SER A 64 -7.45 -17.59 11.20
CA SER A 64 -6.15 -17.98 11.79
C SER A 64 -4.97 -17.15 11.28
N GLU A 65 -5.16 -16.40 10.18
CA GLU A 65 -4.15 -15.56 9.56
C GLU A 65 -4.75 -14.65 8.48
N ILE A 66 -3.93 -13.82 7.85
CA ILE A 66 -4.27 -13.09 6.62
C ILE A 66 -4.85 -14.04 5.54
N ASP A 67 -6.03 -13.72 5.01
CA ASP A 67 -6.74 -14.58 4.08
C ASP A 67 -6.07 -14.82 2.73
N TYR A 68 -5.24 -13.88 2.26
CA TYR A 68 -4.71 -13.88 0.90
C TYR A 68 -3.38 -14.64 0.78
N ASN A 69 -3.12 -15.25 -0.37
CA ASN A 69 -1.83 -15.87 -0.66
C ASN A 69 -0.75 -14.79 -0.81
N LEU A 70 -1.05 -13.75 -1.58
CA LEU A 70 -0.16 -12.60 -1.82
C LEU A 70 -0.97 -11.30 -1.77
N LEU A 71 -0.29 -10.20 -1.46
CA LEU A 71 -0.84 -8.85 -1.57
C LEU A 71 0.06 -7.99 -2.46
N VAL A 72 -0.50 -7.03 -3.19
CA VAL A 72 0.27 -6.15 -4.08
C VAL A 72 -0.06 -4.70 -3.77
N CYS A 73 0.91 -3.96 -3.26
CA CYS A 73 0.69 -2.54 -2.97
C CYS A 73 0.67 -1.69 -4.24
N ARG A 74 0.26 -0.42 -4.10
CA ARG A 74 0.19 0.52 -5.22
C ARG A 74 1.54 0.79 -5.90
N HIS A 75 2.64 0.60 -5.18
CA HIS A 75 4.01 0.73 -5.70
C HIS A 75 4.51 -0.51 -6.45
N GLY A 76 3.71 -1.57 -6.54
CA GLY A 76 4.07 -2.79 -7.29
C GLY A 76 4.92 -3.79 -6.53
N VAL A 77 5.09 -3.61 -5.22
CA VAL A 77 5.74 -4.59 -4.36
C VAL A 77 4.74 -5.68 -3.97
N VAL A 78 5.17 -6.92 -4.12
CA VAL A 78 4.40 -8.11 -3.74
C VAL A 78 4.76 -8.50 -2.31
N PHE A 79 3.76 -8.56 -1.43
CA PHE A 79 3.90 -9.02 -0.06
C PHE A 79 3.44 -10.48 0.06
N GLU A 80 4.25 -11.29 0.73
CA GLU A 80 3.92 -12.66 1.06
C GLU A 80 2.86 -12.69 2.17
N GLY A 81 1.67 -13.20 1.86
CA GLY A 81 0.63 -13.56 2.83
C GLY A 81 0.82 -15.02 3.27
N ARG A 82 -0.16 -15.88 2.94
CA ARG A 82 -0.02 -17.35 3.10
C ARG A 82 0.98 -17.99 2.12
N GLY A 83 1.46 -17.23 1.14
CA GLY A 83 2.39 -17.72 0.12
C GLY A 83 1.71 -18.72 -0.83
N TRP A 84 2.51 -19.46 -1.61
CA TRP A 84 2.00 -20.37 -2.64
C TRP A 84 1.68 -21.79 -2.13
N ARG A 85 2.19 -22.16 -0.94
CA ARG A 85 2.08 -23.53 -0.41
C ARG A 85 0.80 -23.78 0.35
N GLU A 86 0.07 -22.74 0.71
CA GLU A 86 -1.02 -22.81 1.68
C GLU A 86 -2.34 -22.29 1.09
N GLN A 87 -3.44 -22.91 1.49
CA GLN A 87 -4.77 -22.52 1.06
C GLN A 87 -5.17 -21.15 1.63
N ASN A 88 -5.68 -20.25 0.78
CA ASN A 88 -6.28 -18.99 1.21
C ASN A 88 -7.63 -19.19 1.94
N ALA A 89 -8.14 -18.13 2.55
CA ALA A 89 -9.50 -18.05 3.08
C ALA A 89 -10.39 -17.08 2.29
N ALA A 90 -9.89 -16.54 1.18
CA ALA A 90 -10.45 -15.33 0.56
C ALA A 90 -11.55 -15.57 -0.49
N ASN A 91 -11.64 -16.74 -1.12
CA ASN A 91 -12.52 -16.98 -2.28
C ASN A 91 -13.95 -17.41 -1.90
N GLY A 92 -14.33 -17.31 -0.63
CA GLY A 92 -15.70 -17.51 -0.13
C GLY A 92 -15.99 -18.88 0.48
N ASN A 93 -15.38 -19.97 0.00
CA ASN A 93 -15.49 -21.29 0.63
C ASN A 93 -14.28 -22.19 0.32
N ARG A 94 -14.18 -23.33 1.01
CA ARG A 94 -13.04 -24.26 0.90
C ARG A 94 -12.79 -24.79 -0.52
N GLU A 95 -13.84 -25.03 -1.31
CA GLU A 95 -13.69 -25.50 -2.69
C GLU A 95 -13.06 -24.41 -3.56
N LEU A 96 -13.60 -23.19 -3.49
CA LEU A 96 -13.10 -22.03 -4.23
C LEU A 96 -11.70 -21.62 -3.78
N ASN A 97 -11.38 -21.73 -2.49
CA ASN A 97 -10.06 -21.48 -1.94
C ASN A 97 -9.03 -22.50 -2.45
N ARG A 98 -9.45 -23.77 -2.68
CA ARG A 98 -8.58 -24.80 -3.27
C ARG A 98 -8.38 -24.58 -4.77
N ALA A 99 -9.41 -24.08 -5.45
CA ALA A 99 -9.40 -23.94 -6.90
C ALA A 99 -8.46 -22.83 -7.40
N HIS A 100 -8.27 -21.75 -6.63
CA HIS A 100 -7.48 -20.58 -7.03
C HIS A 100 -6.66 -20.01 -5.88
N HIS A 101 -5.45 -19.56 -6.18
CA HIS A 101 -4.73 -18.68 -5.26
C HIS A 101 -5.41 -17.30 -5.21
N ALA A 102 -5.27 -16.59 -4.09
CA ALA A 102 -5.85 -15.26 -3.89
C ALA A 102 -4.76 -14.17 -3.86
N VAL A 103 -4.83 -13.20 -4.77
CA VAL A 103 -3.95 -12.03 -4.82
C VAL A 103 -4.76 -10.77 -4.50
N CYS A 104 -4.49 -10.12 -3.37
CA CYS A 104 -5.19 -8.89 -2.99
C CYS A 104 -4.41 -7.64 -3.41
N ALA A 105 -5.06 -6.75 -4.15
CA ALA A 105 -4.61 -5.38 -4.32
C ALA A 105 -5.31 -4.53 -3.25
N PRO A 106 -4.61 -3.96 -2.24
CA PRO A 106 -5.24 -3.15 -1.21
C PRO A 106 -5.77 -1.83 -1.78
N THR A 107 -6.93 -1.89 -2.41
CA THR A 107 -7.75 -0.76 -2.88
C THR A 107 -9.14 -0.85 -2.26
N GLY A 108 -9.82 0.29 -2.20
CA GLY A 108 -11.10 0.42 -1.52
C GLY A 108 -12.29 0.63 -2.45
N SER A 109 -13.49 0.67 -1.84
CA SER A 109 -14.72 1.20 -2.46
C SER A 109 -14.86 2.72 -2.33
N GLY A 110 -13.91 3.37 -1.65
CA GLY A 110 -13.73 4.82 -1.53
C GLY A 110 -12.28 5.13 -1.11
N GLY A 111 -11.83 6.38 -1.27
CA GLY A 111 -10.40 6.72 -1.15
C GLY A 111 -9.62 6.29 -2.41
N TYR A 112 -8.47 5.62 -2.30
CA TYR A 112 -7.80 5.05 -3.48
C TYR A 112 -8.58 3.86 -4.04
N THR A 113 -9.20 4.11 -5.18
CA THR A 113 -9.95 3.14 -5.98
C THR A 113 -9.22 2.78 -7.27
N ASP A 114 -8.20 3.58 -7.64
CA ASP A 114 -7.39 3.41 -8.84
C ASP A 114 -6.45 2.21 -8.76
N VAL A 115 -6.09 1.67 -9.92
CA VAL A 115 -5.13 0.56 -10.07
C VAL A 115 -3.94 1.08 -10.88
N PRO A 116 -2.94 1.71 -10.24
CA PRO A 116 -1.82 2.32 -10.96
C PRO A 116 -0.99 1.26 -11.69
N GLU A 117 -0.27 1.66 -12.74
CA GLU A 117 0.51 0.72 -13.56
C GLU A 117 1.52 -0.08 -12.76
N LYS A 118 2.12 0.51 -11.72
CA LYS A 118 3.03 -0.20 -10.80
C LYS A 118 2.30 -1.35 -10.09
N MET A 119 1.07 -1.13 -9.61
CA MET A 119 0.23 -2.17 -9.03
C MET A 119 -0.11 -3.26 -10.05
N VAL A 120 -0.50 -2.89 -11.28
CA VAL A 120 -0.74 -3.86 -12.37
C VAL A 120 0.50 -4.72 -12.61
N ARG A 121 1.69 -4.12 -12.70
CA ARG A 121 2.96 -4.85 -12.84
C ARG A 121 3.24 -5.77 -11.66
N GLY A 122 2.97 -5.32 -10.43
CA GLY A 122 3.10 -6.16 -9.24
C GLY A 122 2.12 -7.34 -9.23
N ILE A 123 0.89 -7.15 -9.71
CA ILE A 123 -0.10 -8.24 -9.85
C ILE A 123 0.36 -9.25 -10.91
N GLN A 124 0.87 -8.77 -12.05
CA GLN A 124 1.50 -9.63 -13.06
C GLN A 124 2.68 -10.42 -12.45
N ASP A 125 3.53 -9.79 -11.64
CA ASP A 125 4.63 -10.47 -10.95
C ASP A 125 4.14 -11.51 -9.94
N ALA A 126 3.10 -11.21 -9.18
CA ALA A 126 2.47 -12.16 -8.26
C ALA A 126 1.88 -13.37 -9.02
N ILE A 127 1.21 -13.15 -10.15
CA ILE A 127 0.69 -14.23 -11.01
C ILE A 127 1.85 -15.04 -11.61
N ALA A 128 2.90 -14.39 -12.10
CA ALA A 128 4.09 -15.06 -12.62
C ALA A 128 4.77 -15.93 -11.55
N TYR A 129 4.90 -15.41 -10.33
CA TYR A 129 5.41 -16.15 -9.18
C TYR A 129 4.54 -17.38 -8.89
N LEU A 130 3.21 -17.24 -8.83
CA LEU A 130 2.31 -18.36 -8.56
C LEU A 130 2.30 -19.41 -9.69
N ARG A 131 2.37 -18.98 -10.96
CA ARG A 131 2.48 -19.88 -12.13
C ARG A 131 3.76 -20.72 -12.07
N ARG A 132 4.89 -20.12 -11.67
CA ARG A 132 6.15 -20.86 -11.42
C ARG A 132 6.02 -21.89 -10.30
N HIS A 133 5.03 -21.75 -9.42
CA HIS A 133 4.75 -22.66 -8.30
C HIS A 133 3.50 -23.54 -8.52
N GLY A 134 3.06 -23.72 -9.77
CA GLY A 134 2.03 -24.70 -10.11
C GLY A 134 0.60 -24.15 -10.22
N ALA A 135 0.41 -22.83 -10.12
CA ALA A 135 -0.87 -22.22 -10.46
C ALA A 135 -1.12 -22.31 -11.99
N GLY A 136 -2.35 -22.61 -12.37
CA GLY A 136 -2.79 -22.63 -13.76
C GLY A 136 -2.96 -21.24 -14.39
N TRP A 137 -3.61 -21.20 -15.55
CA TRP A 137 -3.67 -20.01 -16.39
C TRP A 137 -4.89 -19.12 -16.14
N GLU A 138 -5.89 -19.58 -15.39
CA GLU A 138 -7.09 -18.79 -15.13
C GLU A 138 -6.74 -17.53 -14.32
N ILE A 139 -7.20 -16.37 -14.80
CA ILE A 139 -7.16 -15.11 -14.07
C ILE A 139 -8.61 -14.66 -13.96
N ALA A 140 -9.11 -14.56 -12.73
CA ALA A 140 -10.50 -14.23 -12.44
C ALA A 140 -10.59 -13.17 -11.33
N GLY A 141 -11.73 -12.49 -11.22
CA GLY A 141 -12.10 -11.73 -10.02
C GLY A 141 -12.75 -12.64 -8.98
N HIS A 142 -12.76 -12.19 -7.72
CA HIS A 142 -13.54 -12.88 -6.67
C HIS A 142 -15.02 -13.08 -7.10
N ARG A 143 -15.63 -12.05 -7.69
CA ARG A 143 -17.00 -12.06 -8.22
C ARG A 143 -17.32 -13.15 -9.26
N ASP A 144 -16.31 -13.74 -9.89
CA ASP A 144 -16.53 -14.78 -10.92
C ASP A 144 -16.85 -16.16 -10.34
N GLY A 145 -16.73 -16.33 -9.02
CA GLY A 145 -17.18 -17.56 -8.36
C GLY A 145 -17.84 -17.38 -7.01
N TYR A 146 -18.06 -16.14 -6.56
CA TYR A 146 -18.73 -15.83 -5.30
C TYR A 146 -19.59 -14.57 -5.45
N ALA A 147 -20.72 -14.50 -4.77
CA ALA A 147 -21.61 -13.35 -4.83
C ALA A 147 -21.04 -12.17 -4.02
N THR A 148 -20.24 -11.32 -4.68
CA THR A 148 -19.56 -10.18 -4.05
C THR A 148 -19.28 -9.07 -5.07
N GLN A 149 -19.07 -7.84 -4.59
CA GLN A 149 -18.55 -6.74 -5.39
C GLN A 149 -17.03 -6.80 -5.57
N CYS A 150 -16.30 -7.62 -4.81
CA CYS A 150 -14.86 -7.81 -4.98
C CYS A 150 -14.54 -8.37 -6.39
N PRO A 151 -13.56 -7.83 -7.14
CA PRO A 151 -12.49 -6.92 -6.73
C PRO A 151 -12.76 -5.42 -6.98
N GLY A 152 -14.02 -5.02 -7.12
CA GLY A 152 -14.39 -3.68 -7.58
C GLY A 152 -14.23 -3.53 -9.09
N ASP A 153 -14.90 -2.53 -9.67
CA ASP A 153 -15.03 -2.45 -11.14
C ASP A 153 -13.74 -2.07 -11.85
N LEU A 154 -12.89 -1.23 -11.24
CA LEU A 154 -11.62 -0.79 -11.84
C LEU A 154 -10.62 -1.95 -11.94
N LEU A 155 -10.41 -2.72 -10.87
CA LEU A 155 -9.55 -3.89 -10.90
C LEU A 155 -10.16 -5.02 -11.73
N TYR A 156 -11.48 -5.21 -11.69
CA TYR A 156 -12.15 -6.19 -12.55
C TYR A 156 -12.03 -5.84 -14.04
N GLY A 157 -11.98 -4.56 -14.40
CA GLY A 157 -11.69 -4.11 -15.76
C GLY A 157 -10.36 -4.66 -16.30
N HIS A 158 -9.33 -4.77 -15.44
CA HIS A 158 -8.04 -5.37 -15.79
C HIS A 158 -8.11 -6.89 -15.97
N VAL A 159 -9.01 -7.58 -15.27
CA VAL A 159 -9.31 -9.00 -15.50
C VAL A 159 -9.94 -9.17 -16.89
N LEU A 160 -10.99 -8.40 -17.18
CA LEU A 160 -11.76 -8.51 -18.43
C LEU A 160 -10.93 -8.18 -19.68
N ASN A 161 -10.04 -7.19 -19.60
CA ASN A 161 -9.21 -6.78 -20.73
C ASN A 161 -7.90 -7.58 -20.86
N GLY A 162 -7.63 -8.52 -19.94
CA GLY A 162 -6.46 -9.40 -19.97
C GLY A 162 -5.14 -8.75 -19.55
N SER A 163 -5.13 -7.48 -19.11
CA SER A 163 -3.90 -6.76 -18.75
C SER A 163 -3.18 -7.31 -17.52
N LEU A 164 -3.81 -8.17 -16.73
CA LEU A 164 -3.16 -8.84 -15.59
C LEU A 164 -2.33 -10.07 -16.01
N ASP A 165 -2.44 -10.55 -17.24
CA ASP A 165 -1.61 -11.68 -17.68
C ASP A 165 -0.14 -11.23 -17.83
N PRO A 166 0.82 -11.84 -17.10
CA PRO A 166 2.25 -11.51 -17.25
C PRO A 166 2.85 -11.92 -18.59
N GLY A 167 2.11 -12.62 -19.46
CA GLY A 167 2.58 -13.13 -20.74
C GLY A 167 3.59 -14.27 -20.58
N VAL A 168 4.45 -14.42 -21.60
CA VAL A 168 5.52 -15.42 -21.59
C VAL A 168 6.59 -15.02 -20.58
N LEU A 169 6.88 -15.92 -19.64
CA LEU A 169 7.85 -15.65 -18.57
C LEU A 169 9.28 -15.92 -19.04
N TRP A 170 10.17 -14.96 -18.82
CA TRP A 170 11.60 -15.17 -18.97
C TRP A 170 12.19 -15.84 -17.72
N ASP A 171 13.02 -16.86 -17.94
CA ASP A 171 13.62 -17.71 -16.90
C ASP A 171 14.94 -17.20 -16.32
N GLY A 172 15.41 -16.06 -16.81
CA GLY A 172 16.67 -15.47 -16.37
C GLY A 172 17.83 -15.87 -17.27
N GLY A 173 18.80 -14.98 -17.44
CA GLY A 173 19.97 -15.27 -18.28
C GLY A 173 20.87 -14.06 -18.50
N ASN A 174 22.05 -14.31 -19.09
CA ASN A 174 22.97 -13.25 -19.47
C ASN A 174 22.59 -12.65 -20.83
N HIS A 175 22.79 -11.35 -20.96
CA HIS A 175 22.64 -10.59 -22.19
C HIS A 175 23.90 -9.75 -22.44
N ILE A 176 24.41 -9.76 -23.68
CA ILE A 176 25.48 -8.86 -24.10
C ILE A 176 24.85 -7.75 -24.94
N VAL A 177 24.98 -6.52 -24.45
CA VAL A 177 24.44 -5.32 -25.09
C VAL A 177 25.12 -5.12 -26.44
N ARG A 178 24.33 -4.90 -27.49
CA ARG A 178 24.83 -4.62 -28.84
C ARG A 178 24.82 -3.12 -29.13
N GLY A 179 25.70 -2.66 -30.03
CA GLY A 179 25.76 -1.28 -30.48
C GLY A 179 24.39 -0.70 -30.85
N GLY A 180 24.01 0.41 -30.22
CA GLY A 180 22.73 1.10 -30.43
C GLY A 180 21.53 0.52 -29.67
N GLU A 181 21.71 -0.55 -28.89
CA GLU A 181 20.66 -1.10 -28.03
C GLU A 181 20.42 -0.20 -26.81
N THR A 182 19.17 -0.16 -26.35
CA THR A 182 18.77 0.58 -25.15
C THR A 182 18.18 -0.38 -24.13
N LEU A 183 18.24 -0.03 -22.84
CA LEU A 183 17.66 -0.85 -21.78
C LEU A 183 16.16 -1.11 -21.99
N GLY A 184 15.42 -0.14 -22.53
CA GLY A 184 14.01 -0.33 -22.90
C GLY A 184 13.79 -1.41 -23.97
N ARG A 185 14.66 -1.52 -24.98
CA ARG A 185 14.58 -2.59 -26.00
C ARG A 185 14.91 -3.96 -25.40
N ILE A 186 15.87 -4.01 -24.47
CA ILE A 186 16.23 -5.22 -23.73
C ILE A 186 15.06 -5.65 -22.84
N SER A 187 14.46 -4.71 -22.11
CA SER A 187 13.28 -4.94 -21.26
C SER A 187 12.13 -5.57 -22.06
N VAL A 188 11.78 -4.99 -23.21
CA VAL A 188 10.71 -5.52 -24.07
C VAL A 188 11.05 -6.92 -24.60
N ARG A 189 12.30 -7.14 -25.04
CA ARG A 189 12.74 -8.45 -25.57
C ARG A 189 12.54 -9.57 -24.56
N TYR A 190 12.91 -9.32 -23.32
CA TYR A 190 12.90 -10.35 -22.28
C TYR A 190 11.63 -10.33 -21.43
N ASN A 191 10.69 -9.41 -21.67
CA ASN A 191 9.51 -9.23 -20.82
C ASN A 191 9.90 -9.06 -19.33
N VAL A 192 10.92 -8.23 -19.08
CA VAL A 192 11.43 -7.91 -17.75
C VAL A 192 11.50 -6.38 -17.64
N PRO A 193 10.91 -5.76 -16.61
CA PRO A 193 11.00 -4.31 -16.42
C PRO A 193 12.43 -3.80 -16.31
N SER A 194 12.70 -2.63 -16.90
CA SER A 194 14.03 -2.00 -16.90
C SER A 194 14.59 -1.76 -15.49
N ASP A 195 13.74 -1.36 -14.54
CA ASP A 195 14.11 -1.18 -13.13
C ASP A 195 14.59 -2.50 -12.51
N TYR A 196 14.03 -3.64 -12.89
CA TYR A 196 14.48 -4.94 -12.39
C TYR A 196 15.83 -5.31 -12.98
N ILE A 197 16.10 -4.93 -14.23
CA ILE A 197 17.41 -5.13 -14.84
C ILE A 197 18.44 -4.23 -14.16
N ILE A 198 18.11 -2.97 -13.86
CA ILE A 198 19.00 -2.06 -13.11
C ILE A 198 19.33 -2.65 -11.73
N LEU A 199 18.31 -3.00 -10.94
CA LEU A 199 18.49 -3.57 -9.60
C LEU A 199 19.29 -4.88 -9.60
N ALA A 200 19.22 -5.64 -10.68
CA ALA A 200 19.93 -6.90 -10.83
C ALA A 200 21.39 -6.73 -11.27
N ASN A 201 21.82 -5.52 -11.67
CA ASN A 201 23.17 -5.20 -12.15
C ASN A 201 23.72 -3.92 -11.50
N PRO A 202 23.79 -3.83 -10.16
CA PRO A 202 24.16 -2.61 -9.45
C PRO A 202 25.61 -2.15 -9.72
N ASP A 203 26.50 -3.08 -10.08
CA ASP A 203 27.89 -2.76 -10.40
C ASP A 203 28.06 -2.18 -11.82
N ASP A 204 27.08 -2.44 -12.71
CA ASP A 204 27.15 -2.08 -14.13
C ASP A 204 26.18 -0.96 -14.53
N LEU A 205 25.08 -0.80 -13.79
CA LEU A 205 24.00 0.15 -14.08
C LEU A 205 23.68 1.04 -12.88
N ASP A 206 23.61 2.34 -13.16
CA ASP A 206 23.01 3.33 -12.25
C ASP A 206 21.50 3.48 -12.53
N ALA A 207 20.83 4.34 -11.76
CA ALA A 207 19.40 4.63 -11.91
C ALA A 207 19.02 5.18 -13.31
N SER A 208 19.98 5.68 -14.09
CA SER A 208 19.70 6.13 -15.46
C SER A 208 19.54 4.98 -16.45
N GLY A 209 19.98 3.77 -16.09
CA GLY A 209 19.86 2.58 -16.94
C GLY A 209 20.63 2.67 -18.26
N LYS A 210 21.67 3.52 -18.33
CA LYS A 210 22.48 3.70 -19.54
C LYS A 210 23.37 2.49 -19.79
N VAL A 211 23.10 1.81 -20.90
CA VAL A 211 23.87 0.64 -21.36
C VAL A 211 24.97 1.04 -22.34
N LYS A 212 26.04 0.24 -22.41
CA LYS A 212 27.17 0.42 -23.35
C LYS A 212 27.35 -0.84 -24.19
N ASP A 213 27.83 -0.68 -25.42
CA ASP A 213 28.16 -1.82 -26.28
C ASP A 213 29.14 -2.78 -25.58
N GLY A 214 28.89 -4.08 -25.67
CA GLY A 214 29.66 -5.12 -25.02
C GLY A 214 29.40 -5.29 -23.51
N MET A 215 28.60 -4.43 -22.88
CA MET A 215 28.20 -4.59 -21.48
C MET A 215 27.46 -5.92 -21.28
N LYS A 216 27.85 -6.67 -20.25
CA LYS A 216 27.21 -7.93 -19.89
C LYS A 216 26.21 -7.66 -18.78
N LEU A 217 24.94 -7.92 -19.05
CA LEU A 217 23.85 -7.75 -18.09
C LEU A 217 23.28 -9.10 -17.71
N TRP A 218 23.03 -9.29 -16.42
CA TRP A 218 22.13 -10.31 -15.90
C TRP A 218 20.68 -9.84 -16.05
N ILE A 219 19.89 -10.55 -16.86
CA ILE A 219 18.45 -10.30 -17.01
C ILE A 219 17.72 -11.25 -16.04
N PRO A 220 17.10 -10.74 -14.96
CA PRO A 220 16.49 -11.60 -13.95
C PRO A 220 15.22 -12.29 -14.45
N ALA A 221 14.86 -13.41 -13.84
CA ALA A 221 13.62 -14.12 -14.17
C ALA A 221 12.37 -13.32 -13.73
N ARG A 222 11.34 -13.26 -14.58
CA ARG A 222 10.05 -12.62 -14.25
C ARG A 222 9.31 -13.44 -13.18
N GLY A 223 8.70 -12.78 -12.19
CA GLY A 223 8.03 -13.47 -11.07
C GLY A 223 8.96 -14.17 -10.07
N VAL A 224 10.26 -13.89 -10.09
CA VAL A 224 11.23 -14.40 -9.08
C VAL A 224 11.73 -13.22 -8.23
N PRO A 225 11.79 -13.34 -6.88
CA PRO A 225 12.32 -12.29 -6.02
C PRO A 225 13.75 -11.88 -6.44
N LEU A 226 13.99 -10.57 -6.58
CA LEU A 226 15.33 -10.05 -6.82
C LEU A 226 16.17 -10.19 -5.56
N LYS A 227 17.44 -10.61 -5.70
CA LYS A 227 18.37 -10.69 -4.56
C LYS A 227 18.87 -9.29 -4.21
N GLY A 228 18.84 -8.93 -2.93
CA GLY A 228 19.38 -7.66 -2.43
C GLY A 228 18.55 -6.41 -2.79
N ALA A 229 17.43 -6.57 -3.48
CA ALA A 229 16.43 -5.52 -3.61
C ALA A 229 15.52 -5.61 -2.39
N ASP A 230 15.97 -5.04 -1.27
CA ASP A 230 15.13 -4.94 -0.08
C ASP A 230 13.95 -4.01 -0.44
N PRO A 231 12.71 -4.50 -0.37
CA PRO A 231 11.54 -3.67 -0.65
C PRO A 231 11.28 -2.69 0.51
N THR A 232 12.02 -2.77 1.61
CA THR A 232 11.95 -1.78 2.67
C THR A 232 12.29 -0.40 2.09
N PRO A 233 11.46 0.60 2.37
CA PRO A 233 11.83 1.98 2.09
C PRO A 233 13.03 2.33 2.97
N GLY A 234 13.97 3.06 2.39
CA GLY A 234 14.90 3.84 3.20
C GLY A 234 14.11 4.75 4.15
N ASP A 235 14.67 4.96 5.33
CA ASP A 235 14.11 5.79 6.41
C ASP A 235 13.63 7.19 5.93
N ASP A 236 14.18 7.68 4.80
CA ASP A 236 13.84 8.95 4.12
C ASP A 236 12.39 9.07 3.63
N ALA A 237 11.67 7.96 3.46
CA ALA A 237 10.29 7.97 2.95
C ALA A 237 9.27 8.58 3.93
N THR A 238 9.69 8.82 5.18
CA THR A 238 8.91 9.51 6.22
C THR A 238 9.05 11.04 6.20
N GLU A 239 10.01 11.58 5.44
CA GLU A 239 10.31 13.02 5.42
C GLU A 239 9.57 13.78 4.31
N PHE A 240 9.34 13.15 3.15
CA PHE A 240 8.78 13.81 1.97
C PHE A 240 7.44 13.24 1.52
N GLN A 241 6.53 14.13 1.12
CA GLN A 241 5.25 13.82 0.54
C GLN A 241 5.45 13.04 -0.77
N PRO A 242 4.90 11.84 -0.89
CA PRO A 242 4.85 11.11 -2.16
C PRO A 242 4.02 11.84 -3.20
N PHE A 243 4.15 11.45 -4.46
CA PHE A 243 3.40 12.06 -5.54
C PHE A 243 1.89 11.70 -5.45
N PRO A 244 0.99 12.69 -5.30
CA PRO A 244 -0.46 12.45 -5.18
C PRO A 244 -1.14 11.83 -6.41
N GLY A 245 -0.42 11.74 -7.52
CA GLY A 245 -0.95 11.34 -8.82
C GLY A 245 -1.44 12.53 -9.64
N ALA A 246 -1.22 12.49 -10.95
CA ALA A 246 -1.55 13.61 -11.85
C ALA A 246 -3.05 13.95 -11.82
N LYS A 247 -3.91 12.91 -11.78
CA LYS A 247 -5.37 13.09 -11.72
C LYS A 247 -5.81 13.92 -10.52
N TRP A 248 -5.18 13.73 -9.35
CA TRP A 248 -5.53 14.47 -8.15
C TRP A 248 -5.32 15.98 -8.32
N PHE A 249 -4.24 16.41 -8.99
CA PHE A 249 -4.02 17.83 -9.31
C PHE A 249 -5.05 18.37 -10.32
N HIS A 250 -5.43 17.56 -11.32
CA HIS A 250 -6.45 17.94 -12.30
C HIS A 250 -7.86 18.11 -11.70
N GLU A 251 -8.10 17.59 -10.50
CA GLU A 251 -9.34 17.79 -9.75
C GLU A 251 -9.31 19.08 -8.90
N GLU A 252 -8.23 19.87 -8.98
CA GLU A 252 -8.05 21.17 -8.30
C GLU A 252 -8.31 21.11 -6.78
N PRO A 253 -7.54 20.30 -6.04
CA PRO A 253 -7.86 19.92 -4.67
C PRO A 253 -7.61 21.06 -3.67
N SER A 254 -8.25 20.96 -2.51
CA SER A 254 -7.91 21.73 -1.31
C SER A 254 -7.24 20.81 -0.28
N SER A 255 -5.95 21.04 0.00
CA SER A 255 -5.15 20.17 0.88
C SER A 255 -3.90 20.87 1.42
N PRO A 256 -3.46 20.56 2.66
CA PRO A 256 -2.15 20.97 3.17
C PRO A 256 -0.98 20.61 2.24
N ILE A 257 -1.12 19.54 1.44
CA ILE A 257 -0.12 19.11 0.46
C ILE A 257 0.15 20.21 -0.58
N ILE A 258 -0.88 20.98 -0.98
CA ILE A 258 -0.73 22.09 -1.92
C ILE A 258 0.08 23.21 -1.30
N THR A 259 -0.22 23.57 -0.04
CA THR A 259 0.56 24.55 0.71
C THR A 259 2.03 24.14 0.79
N ALA A 260 2.31 22.91 1.22
CA ALA A 260 3.67 22.38 1.36
C ALA A 260 4.43 22.36 0.03
N MET A 261 3.77 21.93 -1.05
CA MET A 261 4.34 21.97 -2.39
C MET A 261 4.68 23.41 -2.78
N GLY A 262 3.74 24.34 -2.58
CA GLY A 262 3.93 25.75 -2.92
C GLY A 262 5.06 26.41 -2.13
N GLU A 263 5.19 26.12 -0.84
CA GLU A 263 6.31 26.59 0.00
C GLU A 263 7.65 26.07 -0.53
N ARG A 264 7.66 24.81 -0.98
CA ARG A 264 8.84 24.19 -1.58
C ARG A 264 9.19 24.81 -2.93
N LEU A 265 8.20 25.09 -3.77
CA LEU A 265 8.39 25.85 -5.02
C LEU A 265 8.94 27.25 -4.77
N VAL A 266 8.45 27.96 -3.73
CA VAL A 266 8.98 29.26 -3.31
C VAL A 266 10.46 29.14 -2.95
N ALA A 267 10.81 28.15 -2.13
CA ALA A 267 12.18 27.95 -1.68
C ALA A 267 13.12 27.46 -2.80
N GLU A 268 12.60 26.78 -3.82
CA GLU A 268 13.32 26.47 -5.06
C GLU A 268 13.46 27.68 -6.01
N GLY A 269 12.96 28.87 -5.64
CA GLY A 269 12.99 30.08 -6.45
C GLY A 269 12.02 30.04 -7.64
N CYS A 270 11.01 29.16 -7.59
CA CYS A 270 10.05 28.92 -8.67
C CYS A 270 8.68 29.57 -8.42
N SER A 271 8.59 30.59 -7.55
CA SER A 271 7.32 31.23 -7.17
C SER A 271 6.67 32.04 -8.30
N GLU A 272 5.34 31.95 -8.39
CA GLU A 272 4.42 32.87 -9.07
C GLU A 272 3.32 33.40 -8.13
N TYR A 273 3.47 33.20 -6.81
CA TYR A 273 2.46 33.58 -5.84
C TYR A 273 2.50 35.08 -5.53
N ALA A 274 1.32 35.73 -5.51
CA ALA A 274 1.20 37.15 -5.13
C ALA A 274 1.26 37.38 -3.61
N LYS A 275 0.69 36.48 -2.81
CA LYS A 275 0.64 36.57 -1.33
C LYS A 275 1.30 35.39 -0.62
N GLY A 276 1.68 34.35 -1.36
CA GLY A 276 2.17 33.07 -0.85
C GLY A 276 1.24 31.91 -1.21
N PRO A 277 1.70 30.66 -1.05
CA PRO A 277 0.93 29.46 -1.32
C PRO A 277 -0.15 29.25 -0.25
N GLY A 278 -1.22 28.54 -0.62
CA GLY A 278 -2.31 28.17 0.27
C GLY A 278 -2.84 26.77 -0.07
N PRO A 279 -3.82 26.26 0.69
CA PRO A 279 -4.24 24.86 0.55
C PRO A 279 -5.05 24.58 -0.72
N GLN A 280 -5.67 25.60 -1.31
CA GLN A 280 -6.45 25.45 -2.54
C GLN A 280 -5.55 25.53 -3.76
N TRP A 281 -5.57 24.49 -4.59
CA TRP A 281 -4.89 24.51 -5.89
C TRP A 281 -5.39 25.66 -6.76
N SER A 282 -4.44 26.32 -7.43
CA SER A 282 -4.69 27.49 -8.27
C SER A 282 -3.76 27.53 -9.48
N GLU A 283 -4.03 28.43 -10.44
CA GLU A 283 -3.13 28.66 -11.58
C GLU A 283 -1.75 29.16 -11.14
N ALA A 284 -1.64 29.81 -9.98
CA ALA A 284 -0.34 30.22 -9.44
C ALA A 284 0.53 29.00 -9.06
N ASP A 285 -0.09 27.92 -8.55
CA ASP A 285 0.60 26.66 -8.29
C ASP A 285 1.08 26.01 -9.58
N ARG A 286 0.20 25.92 -10.58
CA ARG A 286 0.53 25.36 -11.89
C ARG A 286 1.65 26.15 -12.58
N ALA A 287 1.59 27.47 -12.58
CA ALA A 287 2.62 28.33 -13.17
C ALA A 287 3.96 28.22 -12.42
N SER A 288 3.92 28.16 -11.07
CA SER A 288 5.10 27.94 -10.24
C SER A 288 5.74 26.57 -10.51
N TYR A 289 4.92 25.54 -10.69
CA TYR A 289 5.40 24.20 -10.99
C TYR A 289 5.97 24.10 -12.42
N ALA A 290 5.44 24.85 -13.39
CA ALA A 290 6.01 24.93 -14.73
C ALA A 290 7.43 25.54 -14.70
N LYS A 291 7.68 26.54 -13.83
CA LYS A 291 9.05 27.05 -13.58
C LYS A 291 9.95 25.96 -13.01
N TRP A 292 9.46 25.18 -12.06
CA TRP A 292 10.19 24.05 -11.47
C TRP A 292 10.55 22.99 -12.53
N GLN A 293 9.60 22.56 -13.35
CA GLN A 293 9.88 21.63 -14.46
C GLN A 293 10.95 22.17 -15.42
N ARG A 294 10.91 23.46 -15.77
CA ARG A 294 11.96 24.10 -16.60
C ARG A 294 13.31 24.11 -15.90
N LYS A 295 13.35 24.36 -14.58
CA LYS A 295 14.58 24.28 -13.76
C LYS A 295 15.20 22.88 -13.80
N LEU A 296 14.37 21.84 -13.87
CA LEU A 296 14.79 20.44 -14.07
C LEU A 296 15.17 20.09 -15.53
N GLY A 297 15.08 21.04 -16.46
CA GLY A 297 15.43 20.83 -17.88
C GLY A 297 14.29 20.35 -18.78
N TYR A 298 13.04 20.35 -18.29
CA TYR A 298 11.87 20.01 -19.12
C TYR A 298 11.56 21.17 -20.07
N ALA A 299 11.01 20.86 -21.26
CA ALA A 299 10.69 21.85 -22.28
C ALA A 299 9.40 21.51 -23.05
N GLY A 300 8.80 22.53 -23.66
CA GLY A 300 7.57 22.41 -24.45
C GLY A 300 6.42 21.82 -23.62
N ALA A 301 5.68 20.87 -24.20
CA ALA A 301 4.55 20.21 -23.55
C ALA A 301 4.92 19.41 -22.29
N LYS A 302 6.21 19.19 -22.01
CA LYS A 302 6.67 18.51 -20.79
C LYS A 302 6.84 19.46 -19.60
N ALA A 303 6.79 20.78 -19.83
CA ALA A 303 6.86 21.81 -18.80
C ALA A 303 5.52 22.57 -18.70
N ASP A 304 4.45 21.79 -18.57
CA ASP A 304 3.04 22.23 -18.65
C ASP A 304 2.46 22.71 -17.30
N GLY A 305 3.26 22.60 -16.23
CA GLY A 305 2.89 22.98 -14.87
C GLY A 305 2.08 21.94 -14.12
N TRP A 306 1.75 20.79 -14.75
CA TRP A 306 1.08 19.71 -14.05
C TRP A 306 2.11 18.81 -13.37
N PRO A 307 1.99 18.59 -12.04
CA PRO A 307 2.93 17.73 -11.35
C PRO A 307 2.97 16.31 -11.93
N GLY A 308 4.18 15.82 -12.16
CA GLY A 308 4.47 14.44 -12.55
C GLY A 308 5.40 13.78 -11.54
N GLU A 309 5.39 12.45 -11.48
CA GLU A 309 6.11 11.66 -10.46
C GLU A 309 7.59 12.05 -10.36
N THR A 310 8.32 12.06 -11.48
CA THR A 310 9.76 12.37 -11.49
C THR A 310 10.08 13.82 -11.10
N SER A 311 9.24 14.79 -11.48
CA SER A 311 9.45 16.19 -11.08
C SER A 311 9.02 16.41 -9.63
N TRP A 312 8.05 15.65 -9.13
CA TRP A 312 7.57 15.71 -7.77
C TRP A 312 8.59 15.16 -6.78
N GLU A 313 9.14 13.98 -7.06
CA GLU A 313 10.20 13.37 -6.24
C GLU A 313 11.40 14.32 -6.07
N GLN A 314 11.80 15.01 -7.13
CA GLN A 314 12.89 15.98 -7.08
C GLN A 314 12.55 17.24 -6.29
N LEU A 315 11.27 17.63 -6.20
CA LEU A 315 10.86 18.81 -5.47
C LEU A 315 11.01 18.60 -3.95
N ARG A 316 10.99 17.34 -3.48
CA ARG A 316 11.11 16.97 -2.06
C ARG A 316 10.13 17.78 -1.20
N VAL A 317 8.85 17.73 -1.56
CA VAL A 317 7.77 18.37 -0.80
C VAL A 317 7.75 17.75 0.60
N PRO A 318 7.79 18.52 1.70
CA PRO A 318 7.72 17.94 3.05
C PRO A 318 6.42 17.17 3.26
N TYR A 319 6.49 16.03 3.96
CA TYR A 319 5.30 15.28 4.33
C TYR A 319 4.46 16.08 5.33
N VAL A 320 3.18 16.28 5.00
CA VAL A 320 2.22 17.03 5.83
C VAL A 320 1.04 16.17 6.29
N GLY A 321 1.10 14.87 6.05
CA GLY A 321 0.21 13.91 6.69
C GLY A 321 0.63 13.63 8.13
N GLN A 322 -0.25 12.99 8.89
CA GLN A 322 0.07 12.51 10.24
C GLN A 322 1.14 11.43 10.18
N LYS A 323 2.13 11.53 11.06
CA LYS A 323 3.25 10.60 11.14
C LYS A 323 2.86 9.42 12.03
N PRO A 324 3.41 8.21 11.80
CA PRO A 324 3.43 7.18 12.82
C PRO A 324 4.12 7.75 14.07
N GLY A 325 3.39 7.84 15.20
CA GLY A 325 3.84 8.49 16.43
C GLY A 325 3.06 9.75 16.83
N ASP A 326 1.99 10.15 16.13
CA ASP A 326 1.08 11.22 16.59
C ASP A 326 -0.03 10.70 17.52
N PHE A 327 -0.09 9.37 17.73
CA PHE A 327 -1.12 8.68 18.50
C PHE A 327 -0.47 7.71 19.48
N GLU A 328 -1.05 7.62 20.68
CA GLU A 328 -0.58 6.74 21.75
C GLU A 328 -0.43 5.32 21.22
N GLU A 329 0.76 4.73 21.36
CA GLU A 329 0.98 3.31 21.06
C GLU A 329 0.04 2.45 21.92
N PHE A 330 -0.43 1.31 21.37
CA PHE A 330 -1.30 0.41 22.12
C PHE A 330 -0.59 -0.08 23.40
N PRO A 331 -1.09 0.25 24.61
CA PRO A 331 -0.40 -0.07 25.86
C PRO A 331 -0.35 -1.58 26.20
N GLY A 332 -1.05 -2.41 25.43
CA GLY A 332 -1.28 -3.82 25.71
C GLY A 332 -2.62 -4.06 26.41
N ASP A 333 -3.26 -5.19 26.10
CA ASP A 333 -4.55 -5.60 26.66
C ASP A 333 -4.49 -5.75 28.19
N ALA A 334 -3.42 -6.37 28.69
CA ALA A 334 -3.16 -6.55 30.12
C ALA A 334 -3.19 -5.22 30.89
N TRP A 335 -2.71 -4.13 30.28
CA TRP A 335 -2.70 -2.82 30.92
C TRP A 335 -4.12 -2.31 31.23
N PHE A 336 -5.10 -2.58 30.35
CA PHE A 336 -6.51 -2.24 30.61
C PHE A 336 -7.13 -3.12 31.68
N HIS A 337 -6.77 -4.40 31.71
CA HIS A 337 -7.26 -5.34 32.72
C HIS A 337 -6.83 -4.98 34.15
N ASP A 338 -5.70 -4.29 34.30
CA ASP A 338 -5.23 -3.73 35.58
C ASP A 338 -5.97 -2.46 36.02
N GLN A 339 -6.99 -2.01 35.26
CA GLN A 339 -7.85 -0.86 35.55
C GLN A 339 -7.07 0.44 35.85
N PRO A 340 -6.30 0.93 34.88
CA PRO A 340 -5.31 1.96 35.11
C PRO A 340 -5.94 3.33 35.37
N LYS A 341 -5.16 4.20 36.00
CA LYS A 341 -5.46 5.64 36.11
C LYS A 341 -4.42 6.42 35.31
N SER A 342 -4.80 6.91 34.13
CA SER A 342 -3.90 7.57 33.18
C SER A 342 -4.61 8.62 32.32
N ARG A 343 -3.87 9.63 31.88
CA ARG A 343 -4.32 10.59 30.85
C ARG A 343 -4.74 9.90 29.55
N ILE A 344 -4.10 8.78 29.22
CA ILE A 344 -4.40 7.93 28.06
C ILE A 344 -5.87 7.48 28.07
N ILE A 345 -6.42 7.14 29.25
CA ILE A 345 -7.84 6.78 29.38
C ILE A 345 -8.75 7.97 29.07
N THR A 346 -8.34 9.17 29.49
CA THR A 346 -9.09 10.41 29.21
C THR A 346 -9.07 10.70 27.70
N ALA A 347 -7.90 10.62 27.06
CA ALA A 347 -7.73 10.85 25.62
C ALA A 347 -8.53 9.83 24.80
N MET A 348 -8.43 8.54 25.14
CA MET A 348 -9.21 7.47 24.53
C MET A 348 -10.71 7.72 24.69
N GLY A 349 -11.15 8.07 25.90
CA GLY A 349 -12.57 8.35 26.17
C GLY A 349 -13.09 9.55 25.41
N LYS A 350 -12.29 10.61 25.22
CA LYS A 350 -12.63 11.76 24.36
C LYS A 350 -12.80 11.32 22.91
N ARG A 351 -11.87 10.50 22.39
CA ARG A 351 -11.99 9.95 21.04
C ARG A 351 -13.23 9.08 20.86
N LEU A 352 -13.58 8.25 21.85
CA LEU A 352 -14.81 7.46 21.83
C LEU A 352 -16.07 8.33 21.77
N VAL A 353 -16.09 9.46 22.49
CA VAL A 353 -17.19 10.44 22.40
C VAL A 353 -17.27 11.05 21.01
N GLU A 354 -16.13 11.46 20.43
CA GLU A 354 -16.07 12.03 19.08
C GLU A 354 -16.52 11.02 18.00
N GLU A 355 -16.21 9.74 18.20
CA GLU A 355 -16.70 8.65 17.35
C GLU A 355 -18.18 8.30 17.61
N GLY A 356 -18.88 9.01 18.49
CA GLY A 356 -20.28 8.77 18.84
C GLY A 356 -20.51 7.47 19.62
N CYS A 357 -19.46 6.92 20.23
CA CYS A 357 -19.48 5.67 20.97
C CYS A 357 -19.52 5.88 22.51
N GLY A 358 -19.45 7.13 22.97
CA GLY A 358 -19.36 7.45 24.40
C GLY A 358 -20.63 7.12 25.21
N HIS A 359 -20.45 6.33 26.27
CA HIS A 359 -21.47 5.95 27.27
C HIS A 359 -21.20 6.58 28.64
N TYR A 360 -20.73 7.82 28.65
CA TYR A 360 -20.36 8.55 29.86
C TYR A 360 -21.51 9.38 30.43
N SER A 361 -21.69 9.36 31.76
CA SER A 361 -22.69 10.20 32.44
C SER A 361 -22.20 11.62 32.74
N LYS A 362 -20.89 11.81 32.93
CA LYS A 362 -20.25 13.11 33.22
C LYS A 362 -19.09 13.45 32.26
N GLY A 363 -18.88 12.62 31.23
CA GLY A 363 -17.71 12.65 30.36
C GLY A 363 -16.58 11.72 30.81
N PRO A 364 -15.59 11.48 29.93
CA PRO A 364 -14.45 10.61 30.20
C PRO A 364 -13.50 11.24 31.22
N GLY A 365 -12.82 10.39 32.00
CA GLY A 365 -11.82 10.79 33.00
C GLY A 365 -10.64 9.84 33.03
N PRO A 366 -9.63 10.07 33.88
CA PRO A 366 -8.37 9.34 33.82
C PRO A 366 -8.45 7.91 34.38
N GLN A 367 -9.47 7.60 35.17
CA GLN A 367 -9.65 6.27 35.74
C GLN A 367 -10.41 5.39 34.75
N TRP A 368 -9.86 4.23 34.39
CA TRP A 368 -10.60 3.22 33.63
C TRP A 368 -11.81 2.72 34.43
N THR A 369 -12.97 2.67 33.77
CA THR A 369 -14.25 2.24 34.34
C THR A 369 -15.04 1.36 33.37
N GLU A 370 -16.12 0.73 33.86
CA GLU A 370 -17.08 0.03 32.98
C GLU A 370 -17.75 0.97 31.96
N ALA A 371 -17.80 2.28 32.20
CA ALA A 371 -18.29 3.22 31.18
C ALA A 371 -17.33 3.28 29.98
N ASP A 372 -16.02 3.24 30.21
CA ASP A 372 -15.01 3.14 29.16
C ASP A 372 -15.15 1.81 28.41
N ARG A 373 -15.23 0.70 29.16
CA ARG A 373 -15.41 -0.64 28.58
C ARG A 373 -16.66 -0.74 27.70
N HIS A 374 -17.81 -0.23 28.16
CA HIS A 374 -19.03 -0.21 27.36
C HIS A 374 -18.91 0.72 26.14
N SER A 375 -18.31 1.90 26.30
CA SER A 375 -18.06 2.83 25.19
C SER A 375 -17.19 2.18 24.12
N TYR A 376 -16.15 1.46 24.55
CA TYR A 376 -15.23 0.76 23.68
C TYR A 376 -15.89 -0.45 23.00
N ALA A 377 -16.80 -1.16 23.68
CA ALA A 377 -17.57 -2.24 23.05
C ALA A 377 -18.46 -1.72 21.91
N VAL A 378 -19.00 -0.50 22.03
CA VAL A 378 -19.74 0.15 20.94
C VAL A 378 -18.81 0.53 19.79
N TRP A 379 -17.62 1.04 20.10
CA TRP A 379 -16.58 1.30 19.11
C TRP A 379 -16.18 0.04 18.33
N GLN A 380 -15.92 -1.08 19.01
CA GLN A 380 -15.64 -2.36 18.36
C GLN A 380 -16.81 -2.81 17.46
N ARG A 381 -18.07 -2.66 17.90
CA ARG A 381 -19.25 -2.94 17.05
C ARG A 381 -19.31 -2.02 15.84
N LYS A 382 -18.95 -0.74 15.98
CA LYS A 382 -18.84 0.22 14.88
C LYS A 382 -17.78 -0.21 13.86
N LEU A 383 -16.70 -0.87 14.31
CA LEU A 383 -15.70 -1.52 13.46
C LEU A 383 -16.13 -2.88 12.88
N GLY A 384 -17.34 -3.37 13.20
CA GLY A 384 -17.89 -4.63 12.68
C GLY A 384 -17.62 -5.87 13.54
N PHE A 385 -17.03 -5.71 14.73
CA PHE A 385 -16.80 -6.82 15.67
C PHE A 385 -18.15 -7.33 16.20
N ASN A 386 -18.25 -8.64 16.41
CA ASN A 386 -19.48 -9.29 16.87
C ASN A 386 -19.21 -10.33 17.97
N GLY A 387 -20.27 -10.70 18.69
CA GLY A 387 -20.20 -11.70 19.76
C GLY A 387 -19.17 -11.35 20.84
N SER A 388 -18.35 -12.33 21.21
CA SER A 388 -17.30 -12.19 22.24
C SER A 388 -16.13 -11.29 21.83
N LYS A 389 -16.09 -10.81 20.58
CA LYS A 389 -15.02 -9.93 20.10
C LYS A 389 -15.31 -8.45 20.33
N ALA A 390 -16.59 -8.10 20.55
CA ALA A 390 -17.00 -6.76 20.95
C ALA A 390 -17.19 -6.70 22.47
N ASP A 391 -16.16 -7.12 23.21
CA ASP A 391 -16.17 -7.29 24.65
C ASP A 391 -15.80 -6.01 25.43
N GLY A 392 -15.43 -4.95 24.73
CA GLY A 392 -15.03 -3.67 25.30
C GLY A 392 -13.62 -3.61 25.83
N TRP A 393 -12.83 -4.69 25.71
CA TRP A 393 -11.41 -4.66 26.03
C TRP A 393 -10.62 -4.19 24.82
N PRO A 394 -9.82 -3.11 24.94
CA PRO A 394 -9.04 -2.62 23.82
C PRO A 394 -8.06 -3.69 23.32
N GLY A 395 -8.13 -3.97 22.01
CA GLY A 395 -7.10 -4.70 21.26
C GLY A 395 -6.36 -3.76 20.31
N GLU A 396 -5.17 -4.16 19.85
CA GLU A 396 -4.28 -3.36 19.01
C GLU A 396 -5.01 -2.84 17.76
N TYR A 397 -5.82 -3.67 17.08
CA TYR A 397 -6.58 -3.22 15.90
C TYR A 397 -7.58 -2.12 16.22
N SER A 398 -8.41 -2.34 17.24
CA SER A 398 -9.42 -1.37 17.63
C SER A 398 -8.81 -0.09 18.18
N TRP A 399 -7.62 -0.18 18.78
CA TRP A 399 -6.89 0.94 19.36
C TRP A 399 -6.32 1.86 18.27
N ASP A 400 -5.58 1.30 17.32
CA ASP A 400 -5.00 2.04 16.20
C ASP A 400 -6.06 2.80 15.41
N ARG A 401 -7.24 2.19 15.24
CA ARG A 401 -8.38 2.81 14.53
C ARG A 401 -9.06 3.92 15.32
N LEU A 402 -8.96 3.89 16.65
CA LEU A 402 -9.52 4.93 17.50
C LEU A 402 -8.67 6.20 17.46
N GLN A 403 -7.39 6.08 17.08
CA GLN A 403 -6.45 7.18 16.90
C GLN A 403 -6.40 8.08 18.14
N VAL A 404 -6.07 7.47 19.29
CA VAL A 404 -5.96 8.17 20.57
C VAL A 404 -4.77 9.14 20.49
N PRO A 405 -4.98 10.47 20.55
CA PRO A 405 -3.90 11.43 20.42
C PRO A 405 -2.85 11.23 21.51
N GLU A 406 -1.57 11.36 21.16
CA GLU A 406 -0.54 11.60 22.17
C GLU A 406 -0.84 12.94 22.84
N ASP A 407 -1.00 12.94 24.17
CA ASP A 407 -1.02 14.20 24.91
C ASP A 407 0.44 14.67 25.03
N ASP A 408 0.80 15.79 24.41
CA ASP A 408 2.02 16.51 24.80
C ASP A 408 1.77 17.20 26.15
N ASP A 409 2.70 17.05 27.09
CA ASP A 409 2.62 17.54 28.48
C ASP A 409 2.21 19.01 28.66
#